data_AF-A0A0D0CYY6-F1
#
_entry.id   AF-A0A0D0CYY6-F1
#
_cell.length_a   1.000
_cell.length_b   1.000
_cell.length_c   1.000
_cell.angle_alpha   90.00
_cell.angle_beta   90.00
_cell.angle_gamma   90.00
#
_symmetry.space_group_name_H-M   'P 1'
#
loop_
_entity.id
_entity.type
_entity.pdbx_description
1 polymer ?
#
loop_
_entity_poly.entity_id
_entity_poly.type
_entity_poly.pdbx_seq_one_letter_code
_entity_poly.pdbx_strand_id
1 'polypeptide(L)'
;LPLPSLLGCRNCNKHGLAALADPELQLCIRQANDALQSIHFTLADKVVLFCTKVRLASNQSANTRTWGKVHQADTVLSRHAQIYRKCQKVMVALEADEVLMERYKPLVDQDLKVTTTISNPNGSVHCMEILAWFWTMDIPRDAQESDWMSE
;
A
#
# COMPACT_ATOMS: atom_id res chain seq x y z
N LEU A 1 -17.07 -17.77 7.25
CA LEU A 1 -16.58 -18.77 6.26
C LEU A 1 -15.06 -18.69 6.26
N PRO A 2 -14.31 -19.82 6.30
CA PRO A 2 -12.86 -19.77 6.13
C PRO A 2 -12.56 -19.27 4.70
N LEU A 3 -11.70 -18.26 4.59
CA LEU A 3 -11.27 -17.73 3.30
C LEU A 3 -10.38 -18.77 2.58
N PRO A 4 -10.53 -18.99 1.26
CA PRO A 4 -9.74 -19.98 0.51
C PRO A 4 -8.22 -19.83 0.71
N SER A 5 -7.71 -18.61 0.84
CA SER A 5 -6.28 -18.34 1.13
C SER A 5 -5.76 -18.93 2.45
N LEU A 6 -6.62 -19.22 3.44
CA LEU A 6 -6.23 -19.93 4.67
C LEU A 6 -5.95 -21.42 4.44
N LEU A 7 -6.47 -21.99 3.34
CA LEU A 7 -6.33 -23.41 2.98
C LEU A 7 -5.22 -23.62 1.93
N GLY A 8 -4.96 -22.61 1.09
CA GLY A 8 -4.03 -22.66 -0.04
C GLY A 8 -4.62 -23.42 -1.25
N CYS A 9 -4.19 -23.07 -2.48
CA CYS A 9 -4.76 -23.58 -3.74
C CYS A 9 -5.00 -25.10 -3.75
N ARG A 10 -4.01 -25.88 -3.31
CA ARG A 10 -4.07 -27.34 -3.32
C ARG A 10 -5.14 -27.94 -2.41
N ASN A 11 -5.52 -27.25 -1.33
CA ASN A 11 -6.57 -27.72 -0.42
C ASN A 11 -7.92 -27.09 -0.75
N CYS A 12 -7.96 -25.88 -1.34
CA CYS A 12 -9.18 -25.31 -1.90
C CYS A 12 -9.83 -26.26 -2.91
N ASN A 13 -9.02 -26.84 -3.80
CA ASN A 13 -9.49 -27.82 -4.78
C ASN A 13 -10.04 -29.10 -4.14
N LYS A 14 -9.41 -29.57 -3.06
CA LYS A 14 -9.89 -30.75 -2.30
C LYS A 14 -11.20 -30.50 -1.57
N HIS A 15 -11.49 -29.25 -1.20
CA HIS A 15 -12.68 -28.86 -0.46
C HIS A 15 -13.78 -28.24 -1.34
N GLY A 16 -13.62 -28.23 -2.67
CA GLY A 16 -14.59 -27.62 -3.60
C GLY A 16 -14.65 -26.09 -3.54
N LEU A 17 -13.65 -25.45 -2.94
CA LEU A 17 -13.55 -23.99 -2.79
C LEU A 17 -12.77 -23.33 -3.94
N ALA A 18 -12.45 -24.09 -5.00
CA ALA A 18 -11.79 -23.58 -6.20
C ALA A 18 -12.55 -22.37 -6.80
N ALA A 19 -13.89 -22.45 -6.83
CA ALA A 19 -14.74 -21.37 -7.33
C ALA A 19 -14.69 -20.07 -6.50
N LEU A 20 -14.09 -20.09 -5.31
CA LEU A 20 -13.91 -18.91 -4.46
C LEU A 20 -12.51 -18.28 -4.61
N ALA A 21 -11.59 -18.93 -5.33
CA ALA A 21 -10.24 -18.41 -5.53
C ALA A 21 -10.25 -17.09 -6.34
N ASP A 22 -11.02 -17.04 -7.44
CA ASP A 22 -11.06 -15.83 -8.29
C ASP A 22 -11.71 -14.64 -7.58
N PRO A 23 -12.89 -14.78 -6.92
CA PRO A 23 -13.46 -13.67 -6.14
C PRO A 23 -12.57 -13.20 -4.99
N GLU A 24 -11.84 -14.12 -4.35
CA GLU A 24 -10.88 -13.76 -3.28
C GLU A 24 -9.67 -13.00 -3.82
N LEU A 25 -9.12 -13.44 -4.96
CA LEU A 25 -8.03 -12.74 -5.62
C LEU A 25 -8.44 -11.31 -5.99
N GLN A 26 -9.64 -11.15 -6.56
CA GLN A 26 -10.21 -9.83 -6.90
C GLN A 26 -10.38 -8.93 -5.66
N LEU A 27 -10.86 -9.51 -4.56
CA LEU A 27 -10.95 -8.77 -3.30
C LEU A 27 -9.58 -8.33 -2.80
N CYS A 28 -8.56 -9.20 -2.89
CA CYS A 28 -7.20 -8.88 -2.49
C CYS A 28 -6.58 -7.79 -3.37
N ILE A 29 -6.83 -7.80 -4.68
CA ILE A 29 -6.41 -6.74 -5.62
C ILE A 29 -7.01 -5.40 -5.19
N ARG A 30 -8.33 -5.35 -4.97
CA ARG A 30 -9.01 -4.13 -4.53
C ARG A 30 -8.46 -3.61 -3.20
N GLN A 31 -8.31 -4.50 -2.21
CA GLN A 31 -7.77 -4.12 -0.90
C GLN A 31 -6.30 -3.68 -0.95
N ALA A 32 -5.49 -4.29 -1.82
CA ALA A 32 -4.11 -3.89 -2.05
C ALA A 32 -4.05 -2.47 -2.64
N ASN A 33 -4.89 -2.17 -3.63
CA ASN A 33 -5.00 -0.85 -4.23
C ASN A 33 -5.44 0.21 -3.23
N ASP A 34 -6.50 -0.05 -2.46
CA ASP A 34 -6.97 0.86 -1.41
C ASP A 34 -5.88 1.10 -0.34
N ALA A 35 -5.12 0.06 0.02
CA ALA A 35 -4.03 0.16 0.97
C ALA A 35 -2.85 0.99 0.42
N LEU A 36 -2.43 0.76 -0.83
CA LEU A 36 -1.38 1.56 -1.49
C LEU A 36 -1.78 3.02 -1.61
N GLN A 37 -3.02 3.31 -2.00
CA GLN A 37 -3.53 4.67 -2.08
C GLN A 37 -3.55 5.36 -0.71
N SER A 38 -3.94 4.64 0.33
CA SER A 38 -3.92 5.15 1.71
C SER A 38 -2.49 5.41 2.20
N ILE A 39 -1.52 4.54 1.83
CA ILE A 39 -0.10 4.73 2.09
C ILE A 39 0.41 6.01 1.43
N HIS A 40 0.07 6.24 0.14
CA HIS A 40 0.42 7.47 -0.57
C HIS A 40 -0.07 8.72 0.15
N PHE A 41 -1.36 8.80 0.46
CA PHE A 41 -1.94 9.97 1.12
C PHE A 41 -1.33 10.21 2.50
N THR A 42 -1.09 9.14 3.27
CA THR A 42 -0.51 9.25 4.61
C THR A 42 0.95 9.74 4.56
N LEU A 43 1.73 9.26 3.60
CA LEU A 43 3.11 9.72 3.40
C LEU A 43 3.15 11.19 2.96
N ALA A 44 2.27 11.59 2.03
CA ALA A 44 2.15 12.97 1.59
C ALA A 44 1.76 13.91 2.74
N ASP A 45 0.75 13.56 3.54
CA ASP A 45 0.34 14.35 4.72
C ASP A 45 1.49 14.46 5.75
N LYS A 46 2.20 13.36 6.00
CA LYS A 46 3.34 13.34 6.92
C LYS A 46 4.47 14.28 6.45
N VAL A 47 4.75 14.33 5.15
CA VAL A 47 5.71 15.27 4.57
C VAL A 47 5.27 16.72 4.78
N VAL A 48 4.00 17.02 4.50
CA VAL A 48 3.45 18.37 4.70
C VAL A 48 3.49 18.78 6.17
N LEU A 49 3.12 17.89 7.09
CA LEU A 49 3.22 18.13 8.53
C LEU A 49 4.65 18.40 8.98
N PHE A 50 5.61 17.65 8.47
CA PHE A 50 7.02 17.85 8.79
C PHE A 50 7.52 19.23 8.31
N CYS A 51 7.24 19.58 7.05
CA CYS A 51 7.68 20.84 6.46
C CYS A 51 7.00 22.07 7.10
N THR A 52 5.71 21.99 7.42
CA THR A 52 4.92 23.15 7.88
C THR A 52 4.81 23.29 9.39
N LYS A 53 4.94 22.20 10.16
CA LYS A 53 4.71 22.22 11.61
C LYS A 53 5.97 21.89 12.40
N VAL A 54 6.74 20.86 12.02
CA VAL A 54 7.94 20.47 12.77
C VAL A 54 9.05 21.49 12.61
N ARG A 55 9.37 21.90 11.37
CA ARG A 55 10.43 22.89 11.12
C ARG A 55 10.14 24.28 11.70
N LEU A 56 8.87 24.64 11.85
CA LEU A 56 8.43 25.97 12.30
C LEU A 56 8.04 26.03 13.78
N ALA A 57 8.05 24.90 14.49
CA ALA A 57 7.65 24.86 15.90
C ALA A 57 8.71 25.51 16.79
N SER A 58 8.37 26.68 17.32
CA SER A 58 9.25 27.49 18.17
C SER A 58 9.22 27.13 19.66
N ASN A 59 8.26 26.31 20.12
CA ASN A 59 8.13 25.95 21.53
C ASN A 59 7.87 24.44 21.75
N GLN A 60 8.19 23.97 22.97
CA GLN A 60 8.19 22.56 23.32
C GLN A 60 6.81 21.90 23.20
N SER A 61 5.73 22.59 23.59
CA SER A 61 4.36 22.04 23.53
C SER A 61 3.84 21.91 22.09
N ALA A 62 4.16 22.86 21.20
CA ALA A 62 3.89 22.75 19.76
C ALA A 62 4.69 21.61 19.12
N ASN A 63 5.94 21.41 19.56
CA ASN A 63 6.74 20.26 19.14
C ASN A 63 6.10 18.93 19.57
N THR A 64 5.74 18.76 20.85
CA THR A 64 5.09 17.52 21.34
C THR A 64 3.78 17.22 20.61
N ARG A 65 2.93 18.23 20.36
CA ARG A 65 1.68 18.04 19.61
C ARG A 65 1.93 17.63 18.16
N THR A 66 2.94 18.21 17.52
CA THR A 66 3.31 17.85 16.14
C THR A 66 3.85 16.43 16.06
N TRP A 67 4.70 16.02 17.00
CA TRP A 67 5.18 14.64 17.11
C TRP A 67 4.03 13.64 17.35
N GLY A 68 3.01 14.01 18.13
CA GLY A 68 1.81 13.20 18.29
C GLY A 68 1.07 12.93 16.97
N LYS A 69 0.97 13.93 16.09
CA LYS A 69 0.39 13.77 14.75
C LYS A 69 1.23 12.87 13.84
N VAL A 70 2.56 13.01 13.92
CA VAL A 70 3.48 12.15 13.18
C VAL A 70 3.32 10.68 13.59
N HIS A 71 3.23 10.40 14.90
CA HIS A 71 2.99 9.03 15.38
C HIS A 71 1.61 8.48 14.99
N GLN A 72 0.59 9.33 14.95
CA GLN A 72 -0.72 8.93 14.43
C GLN A 72 -0.63 8.52 12.96
N ALA A 73 0.05 9.31 12.13
CA ALA A 73 0.30 8.98 10.72
C ALA A 73 1.10 7.67 10.59
N ASP A 74 2.10 7.43 11.42
CA ASP A 74 2.87 6.17 11.43
C ASP A 74 2.02 4.96 11.77
N THR A 75 1.05 5.11 12.68
CA THR A 75 0.11 4.05 13.05
C THR A 75 -0.82 3.71 11.89
N VAL A 76 -1.34 4.73 11.20
CA VAL A 76 -2.18 4.57 10.00
C VAL A 76 -1.38 3.90 8.89
N LEU A 77 -0.16 4.38 8.62
CA LEU A 77 0.75 3.84 7.62
C LEU A 77 1.04 2.34 7.87
N SER A 78 1.38 1.99 9.11
CA SER A 78 1.66 0.62 9.52
C SER A 78 0.46 -0.30 9.30
N ARG A 79 -0.76 0.18 9.59
CA ARG A 79 -1.99 -0.58 9.38
C ARG A 79 -2.23 -0.88 7.90
N HIS A 80 -2.09 0.11 7.03
CA HIS A 80 -2.28 -0.10 5.59
C HIS A 80 -1.18 -0.97 4.98
N ALA A 81 0.08 -0.81 5.43
CA ALA A 81 1.17 -1.70 5.02
C ALA A 81 0.92 -3.17 5.40
N GLN A 82 0.35 -3.42 6.59
CA GLN A 82 -0.02 -4.77 7.00
C GLN A 82 -1.15 -5.36 6.15
N ILE A 83 -2.15 -4.55 5.77
CA ILE A 83 -3.23 -4.98 4.87
C ILE A 83 -2.63 -5.37 3.52
N TYR A 84 -1.82 -4.50 2.93
CA TYR A 84 -1.14 -4.78 1.65
C TYR A 84 -0.31 -6.08 1.71
N ARG A 85 0.53 -6.24 2.74
CA ARG A 85 1.35 -7.46 2.93
C ARG A 85 0.51 -8.72 3.05
N LYS A 86 -0.69 -8.64 3.64
CA LYS A 86 -1.62 -9.79 3.69
C LYS A 86 -2.15 -10.09 2.29
N CYS A 87 -2.62 -9.10 1.56
CA CYS A 87 -3.10 -9.27 0.18
C CYS A 87 -2.02 -9.87 -0.72
N GLN A 88 -0.77 -9.39 -0.62
CA GLN A 88 0.36 -9.93 -1.39
C GLN A 88 0.62 -11.41 -1.08
N LYS A 89 0.54 -11.82 0.20
CA LYS A 89 0.67 -13.24 0.58
C LYS A 89 -0.46 -14.09 0.01
N VAL A 90 -1.67 -13.54 -0.04
CA VAL A 90 -2.82 -14.24 -0.65
C VAL A 90 -2.61 -14.39 -2.15
N MET A 91 -2.18 -13.34 -2.86
CA MET A 91 -1.87 -13.40 -4.30
C MET A 91 -0.82 -14.49 -4.60
N VAL A 92 0.24 -14.58 -3.78
CA VAL A 92 1.25 -15.64 -3.90
C VAL A 92 0.66 -17.02 -3.61
N ALA A 93 -0.17 -17.16 -2.57
CA ALA A 93 -0.78 -18.43 -2.19
C ALA A 93 -1.82 -18.94 -3.19
N LEU A 94 -2.42 -18.02 -3.96
CA LEU A 94 -3.35 -18.30 -5.04
C LEU A 94 -2.66 -18.50 -6.39
N GLU A 95 -1.32 -18.47 -6.43
CA GLU A 95 -0.52 -18.61 -7.67
C GLU A 95 -0.97 -17.60 -8.74
N ALA A 96 -1.16 -16.34 -8.34
CA ALA A 96 -1.54 -15.28 -9.27
C ALA A 96 -0.53 -15.13 -10.42
N ASP A 97 -1.04 -14.68 -11.57
CA ASP A 97 -0.26 -14.53 -12.80
C ASP A 97 1.00 -13.68 -12.62
N GLU A 98 2.04 -13.98 -13.41
CA GLU A 98 3.34 -13.31 -13.34
C GLU A 98 3.20 -11.79 -13.56
N VAL A 99 2.32 -11.34 -14.46
CA VAL A 99 2.04 -9.91 -14.69
C VAL A 99 1.51 -9.25 -13.42
N LEU A 100 0.66 -9.96 -12.67
CA LEU A 100 0.13 -9.47 -11.40
C LEU A 100 1.20 -9.42 -10.31
N MET A 101 2.12 -10.40 -10.30
CA MET A 101 3.22 -10.47 -9.33
C MET A 101 4.36 -9.48 -9.62
N GLU A 102 4.63 -9.16 -10.89
CA GLU A 102 5.51 -8.05 -11.28
C GLU A 102 4.94 -6.70 -10.82
N ARG A 103 3.59 -6.60 -10.84
CA ARG A 103 2.86 -5.42 -10.46
C ARG A 103 2.80 -5.24 -8.93
N TYR A 104 2.37 -6.24 -8.17
CA TYR A 104 2.24 -6.17 -6.71
C TYR A 104 3.48 -6.72 -5.99
N LYS A 105 4.55 -5.92 -5.96
CA LYS A 105 5.84 -6.32 -5.38
C LYS A 105 5.79 -6.37 -3.83
N PRO A 106 6.70 -7.10 -3.18
CA PRO A 106 6.83 -7.08 -1.73
C PRO A 106 7.09 -5.66 -1.20
N LEU A 107 6.36 -5.28 -0.15
CA LEU A 107 6.50 -3.97 0.49
C LEU A 107 7.40 -4.08 1.73
N VAL A 108 8.61 -3.53 1.66
CA VAL A 108 9.58 -3.53 2.76
C VAL A 108 9.49 -2.25 3.59
N ASP A 109 9.97 -2.28 4.83
CA ASP A 109 9.89 -1.11 5.71
C ASP A 109 10.70 0.09 5.21
N GLN A 110 11.69 -0.14 4.33
CA GLN A 110 12.44 0.94 3.67
C GLN A 110 11.56 1.75 2.72
N ASP A 111 10.58 1.10 2.07
CA ASP A 111 9.64 1.74 1.15
C ASP A 111 8.68 2.72 1.86
N LEU A 112 8.54 2.56 3.18
CA LEU A 112 7.67 3.37 4.04
C LEU A 112 8.41 4.53 4.71
N LYS A 113 9.75 4.60 4.58
CA LYS A 113 10.53 5.67 5.19
C LYS A 113 10.38 6.94 4.38
N VAL A 114 9.98 8.02 5.05
CA VAL A 114 10.04 9.37 4.49
C VAL A 114 11.51 9.80 4.44
N THR A 115 12.16 9.60 3.30
CA THR A 115 13.52 10.12 3.07
C THR A 115 13.44 11.62 2.78
N THR A 116 14.47 12.38 3.20
CA THR A 116 14.56 13.85 3.05
C THR A 116 14.35 14.33 1.61
N THR A 117 14.53 13.46 0.62
CA THR A 117 14.27 13.68 -0.81
C THR A 117 12.79 13.92 -1.15
N ILE A 118 11.83 13.39 -0.38
CA ILE A 118 10.38 13.61 -0.61
C ILE A 118 9.95 15.01 -0.12
N SER A 119 10.79 15.71 0.65
CA SER A 119 10.41 16.97 1.33
C SER A 119 10.36 18.21 0.43
N ASN A 120 10.65 18.11 -0.87
CA ASN A 120 10.57 19.23 -1.81
C ASN A 120 9.63 18.93 -2.99
N PRO A 121 8.36 19.34 -2.95
CA PRO A 121 7.43 19.13 -4.06
C PRO A 121 7.79 19.92 -5.33
N ASN A 122 8.68 20.91 -5.24
CA ASN A 122 9.24 21.64 -6.39
C ASN A 122 10.67 21.18 -6.77
N GLY A 123 11.20 20.16 -6.09
CA GLY A 123 12.60 19.76 -6.19
C GLY A 123 12.85 18.67 -7.21
N SER A 124 12.82 19.00 -8.50
CA SER A 124 13.29 18.21 -9.65
C SER A 124 12.70 16.79 -9.82
N VAL A 125 12.45 16.41 -11.07
CA VAL A 125 12.03 15.06 -11.50
C VAL A 125 12.95 13.96 -10.95
N HIS A 126 14.21 14.29 -10.65
CA HIS A 126 15.22 13.38 -10.14
C HIS A 126 14.97 12.89 -8.69
N CYS A 127 14.20 13.64 -7.86
CA CYS A 127 13.84 13.16 -6.51
C CYS A 127 12.76 12.06 -6.55
N MET A 128 12.03 11.92 -7.66
CA MET A 128 11.06 10.85 -7.86
C MET A 128 11.73 9.49 -8.21
N GLU A 129 12.97 9.48 -8.69
CA GLU A 129 13.69 8.25 -9.08
C GLU A 129 14.07 7.35 -7.89
N ILE A 130 14.08 7.87 -6.66
CA ILE A 130 14.36 7.10 -5.42
C ILE A 130 13.06 6.68 -4.72
N LEU A 131 11.91 6.78 -5.40
CA LEU A 131 10.63 6.38 -4.83
C LEU A 131 10.44 4.87 -4.89
N ALA A 132 9.79 4.32 -3.87
CA ALA A 132 9.37 2.93 -3.87
C ALA A 132 8.52 2.63 -5.12
N TRP A 133 8.60 1.40 -5.61
CA TRP A 133 7.98 0.94 -6.86
C TRP A 133 6.48 1.25 -7.01
N PHE A 134 5.76 1.44 -5.89
CA PHE A 134 4.32 1.71 -5.89
C PHE A 134 3.96 3.18 -6.20
N TRP A 135 4.93 4.11 -6.18
CA TRP A 135 4.69 5.52 -6.49
C TRP A 135 4.41 5.81 -7.96
N THR A 136 4.94 4.99 -8.86
CA THR A 136 4.71 5.09 -10.30
C THR A 136 3.52 4.25 -10.76
N MET A 137 2.82 3.57 -9.84
CA MET A 137 1.60 2.85 -10.19
C MET A 137 0.43 3.80 -10.36
N ASP A 138 -0.27 3.67 -11.49
CA ASP A 138 -1.53 4.37 -11.73
C ASP A 138 -2.69 3.56 -11.12
N ILE A 139 -2.77 3.56 -9.78
CA ILE A 139 -3.76 2.79 -9.01
C ILE A 139 -5.21 2.97 -9.54
N PRO A 140 -5.68 4.19 -9.89
CA PRO A 140 -7.02 4.39 -10.45
C PRO A 140 -7.21 3.87 -11.88
N ARG A 141 -6.29 4.13 -12.82
CA ARG A 141 -6.39 3.67 -14.22
C ARG A 141 -6.34 2.15 -14.29
N ASP A 142 -5.51 1.56 -13.47
CA ASP A 142 -5.27 0.13 -13.49
C ASP A 142 -6.31 -0.69 -12.70
N ALA A 143 -7.15 -0.04 -11.87
CA ALA A 143 -8.35 -0.65 -11.29
C ALA A 143 -9.49 -0.74 -12.31
N GLN A 144 -9.38 0.00 -13.41
CA GLN A 144 -10.35 0.04 -14.52
C GLN A 144 -9.91 -0.86 -15.70
N GLU A 145 -8.61 -1.07 -15.90
CA GLU A 145 -8.04 -1.94 -16.95
C GLU A 145 -8.22 -3.45 -16.66
N SER A 146 -8.75 -3.82 -15.49
CA SER A 146 -9.31 -5.15 -15.27
C SER A 146 -10.64 -5.28 -16.04
N ASP A 147 -10.54 -5.55 -17.34
CA ASP A 147 -11.62 -5.85 -18.30
C ASP A 147 -12.36 -7.18 -18.01
N TRP A 148 -12.59 -7.47 -16.72
CA TRP A 148 -13.34 -8.63 -16.24
C TRP A 148 -14.76 -8.25 -15.79
N MET A 149 -15.17 -7.01 -16.09
CA MET A 149 -16.52 -6.47 -15.92
C MET A 149 -17.22 -6.36 -17.29
N SER A 150 -17.12 -7.40 -18.10
CA SER A 150 -18.04 -7.62 -19.21
C SER A 150 -18.97 -8.76 -18.81
N GLU A 151 -20.23 -8.42 -18.51
CA GLU A 151 -21.34 -9.35 -18.27
C GLU A 151 -21.56 -10.34 -19.44
#